data_AF-A0AA39JGX6-F1
#
_entry.id   AF-A0AA39JGX6-F1
#
_cell.length_a   1.000
_cell.length_b   1.000
_cell.length_c   1.000
_cell.angle_alpha   90.00
_cell.angle_beta   90.00
_cell.angle_gamma   90.00
#
_symmetry.space_group_name_H-M   'P 1'
#
loop_
_entity.id
_entity.type
_entity.pdbx_description
1 polymer ?
#
loop_
_entity_poly.entity_id
_entity_poly.type
_entity_poly.pdbx_seq_one_letter_code
_entity_poly.pdbx_strand_id
1 'polypeptide(L)' 'IHFFADNSSAVDSIIRPKRGPGQQHATVFFKIATELLEEDEETSLEVAWAPGHQDIPGNEKADALAKEA' A
#
# COMPACT_ATOMS: atom_id res chain seq x y z
N ILE A 1 11.03 2.03 4.32
CA ILE A 1 10.22 0.95 3.70
C ILE A 1 9.38 1.58 2.60
N HIS A 2 9.38 1.01 1.38
CA HIS A 2 8.66 1.58 0.25
C HIS A 2 7.63 0.57 -0.29
N PHE A 3 6.37 0.98 -0.34
CA PHE A 3 5.27 0.24 -0.96
C PHE A 3 4.87 0.92 -2.26
N PHE A 4 4.71 0.13 -3.31
CA PHE A 4 4.21 0.58 -4.61
C PHE A 4 2.95 -0.20 -4.96
N ALA A 5 1.93 0.50 -5.44
CA ALA A 5 0.70 -0.12 -5.91
C ALA A 5 0.14 0.62 -7.12
N ASP A 6 -0.45 -0.11 -8.05
CA ASP A 6 -1.13 0.45 -9.22
C ASP A 6 -2.58 0.85 -8.96
N ASN A 7 -3.15 0.37 -7.86
CA ASN A 7 -4.44 0.80 -7.38
C ASN A 7 -4.35 2.16 -6.67
N SER A 8 -4.62 3.23 -7.41
CA SER A 8 -4.66 4.60 -6.90
C SER A 8 -5.68 4.78 -5.76
N SER A 9 -6.78 4.02 -5.75
CA SER A 9 -7.76 4.07 -4.65
C SER A 9 -7.21 3.46 -3.36
N ALA A 10 -6.41 2.39 -3.47
CA ALA A 10 -5.75 1.79 -2.31
C ALA A 10 -4.72 2.75 -1.70
N VAL A 11 -3.85 3.35 -2.52
CA VAL A 11 -2.87 4.37 -2.09
C VAL A 11 -3.56 5.55 -1.43
N ASP A 12 -4.62 6.10 -2.05
CA ASP A 12 -5.38 7.22 -1.48
C ASP A 12 -6.06 6.83 -0.16
N SER A 13 -6.62 5.62 -0.04
CA SER A 13 -7.30 5.17 1.19
C SER A 13 -6.36 5.00 2.39
N ILE A 14 -5.09 4.64 2.14
CA ILE A 14 -4.06 4.50 3.17
C ILE A 14 -3.61 5.88 3.66
N ILE A 15 -3.38 6.81 2.73
CA ILE A 15 -2.90 8.17 3.07
C ILE A 15 -4.04 9.03 3.63
N ARG A 16 -5.26 8.83 3.14
CA ARG A 16 -6.46 9.60 3.48
C ARG A 16 -7.59 8.62 3.83
N PRO A 17 -7.73 8.24 5.11
CA PRO A 17 -8.78 7.34 5.54
C PRO A 17 -10.16 7.84 5.12
N LYS A 18 -10.85 7.05 4.28
CA LYS A 18 -12.21 7.32 3.80
C LYS A 18 -13.14 6.19 4.20
N ARG A 19 -14.43 6.53 4.40
CA ARG A 19 -15.49 5.53 4.59
C ARG A 19 -15.81 4.88 3.25
N GLY A 20 -15.76 3.56 3.16
CA GLY A 20 -16.07 2.83 1.93
C GLY A 20 -15.60 1.36 1.94
N PRO A 21 -15.85 0.62 0.84
CA PRO A 21 -15.31 -0.74 0.66
C PRO A 21 -13.79 -0.75 0.81
N GLY A 22 -13.25 -1.73 1.54
CA GLY A 22 -11.81 -1.84 1.81
C GLY A 22 -11.28 -1.01 2.99
N GLN A 23 -12.12 -0.19 3.65
CA GLN A 23 -11.71 0.63 4.81
C GLN A 23 -11.07 -0.20 5.94
N GLN A 24 -11.52 -1.45 6.15
CA GLN A 24 -10.97 -2.32 7.18
C GLN A 24 -9.47 -2.59 6.93
N HIS A 25 -9.07 -2.83 5.68
CA HIS A 25 -7.68 -3.08 5.33
C HIS A 25 -6.83 -1.82 5.49
N ALA A 26 -7.32 -0.65 5.04
CA ALA A 26 -6.62 0.61 5.22
C ALA A 26 -6.43 0.96 6.71
N THR A 27 -7.44 0.70 7.56
CA THR A 27 -7.37 0.93 9.01
C THR A 27 -6.32 0.03 9.66
N VAL A 28 -6.30 -1.26 9.32
CA VAL A 28 -5.33 -2.21 9.86
C VAL A 28 -3.91 -1.84 9.44
N PHE A 29 -3.72 -1.51 8.16
CA PHE A 29 -2.43 -1.04 7.65
C PHE A 29 -1.95 0.20 8.41
N PHE A 30 -2.80 1.21 8.56
CA PHE A 30 -2.45 2.46 9.24
C PHE A 30 -2.06 2.21 10.70
N LYS A 31 -2.80 1.35 11.41
CA LYS A 31 -2.49 0.99 12.80
C LYS A 31 -1.09 0.37 12.90
N ILE A 32 -0.81 -0.67 12.11
CA ILE A 32 0.47 -1.38 12.14
C ILE A 32 1.62 -0.46 11.70
N ALA A 33 1.40 0.36 10.66
CA ALA A 33 2.38 1.32 10.18
C ALA A 33 2.71 2.36 11.26
N THR A 34 1.71 2.83 12.02
CA THR A 34 1.93 3.79 13.11
C THR A 34 2.71 3.14 14.25
N GLU A 35 2.32 1.93 14.69
CA GLU A 35 3.05 1.17 15.72
C GLU A 35 4.53 0.98 15.33
N LEU A 36 4.80 0.62 14.07
CA LEU A 36 6.16 0.47 13.55
C LEU A 36 6.95 1.78 13.55
N LEU A 37 6.32 2.91 13.20
CA LEU A 37 6.96 4.22 13.17
C LEU A 37 7.19 4.79 14.58
N GLU A 38 6.41 4.36 15.57
CA GLU A 38 6.57 4.75 16.97
C GLU A 38 7.67 3.96 17.69
N GLU A 39 8.04 2.77 17.20
CA GLU A 39 9.11 1.94 17.78
C GLU A 39 10.53 2.48 17.50
N ASP A 40 10.75 3.17 16.38
CA ASP A 40 12.06 3.67 15.96
C ASP A 40 11.93 4.94 15.11
N GLU A 41 12.50 6.06 15.60
CA GLU A 41 12.47 7.37 14.93
C GLU A 41 13.19 7.39 13.57
N GLU A 42 14.12 6.45 13.31
CA GLU A 42 14.80 6.32 12.03
C GLU A 42 13.97 5.52 11.00
N THR A 43 12.91 4.84 11.44
CA THR A 43 12.05 4.08 10.53
C THR A 43 11.18 5.04 9.73
N SER A 44 11.24 4.91 8.40
CA SER A 44 10.40 5.64 7.47
C SER A 44 9.57 4.69 6.62
N LEU A 45 8.34 5.10 6.30
CA LEU A 45 7.43 4.34 5.45
C LEU A 45 6.87 5.26 4.37
N GLU A 46 7.01 4.84 3.11
CA GLU A 46 6.48 5.51 1.94
C GLU A 46 5.50 4.57 1.22
N VAL A 47 4.35 5.12 0.83
CA VAL A 47 3.38 4.44 -0.04
C VAL A 47 3.18 5.30 -1.27
N ALA A 48 3.56 4.79 -2.43
CA ALA A 48 3.52 5.50 -3.69
C ALA A 48 2.68 4.77 -4.73
N TRP A 49 2.00 5.53 -5.59
CA TRP A 49 1.34 4.97 -6.75
C TRP A 49 2.34 4.70 -7.87
N ALA A 50 2.22 3.56 -8.54
CA ALA A 50 2.98 3.21 -9.74
C ALA A 50 2.00 2.86 -10.88
N PRO A 51 2.31 3.13 -12.15
CA PRO A 51 1.42 2.75 -13.24
C PRO A 51 1.42 1.23 -13.45
N GLY A 52 0.23 0.64 -13.60
CA GLY A 52 0.07 -0.79 -13.95
C GLY A 52 0.19 -1.04 -15.45
N HIS A 53 0.49 -2.28 -15.83
CA HIS A 53 0.62 -2.72 -17.23
C HIS A 53 1.63 -1.89 -18.05
N GLN A 54 2.75 -1.53 -17.42
CA GLN A 54 3.85 -0.78 -18.05
C GLN A 54 5.15 -1.60 -18.08
N ASP A 55 5.04 -2.93 -18.01
CA ASP A 55 6.18 -3.85 -17.96
C ASP A 55 7.14 -3.56 -16.79
N ILE A 56 6.64 -2.97 -15.70
CA ILE A 56 7.41 -2.77 -14.47
C ILE A 56 7.54 -4.14 -13.79
N PRO A 57 8.75 -4.74 -13.75
CA PRO A 57 8.88 -6.16 -13.37
C PRO A 57 8.31 -6.49 -12.00
N GLY A 58 8.42 -5.56 -11.04
CA GLY A 58 7.85 -5.70 -9.70
C GLY A 58 6.32 -5.71 -9.68
N ASN A 59 5.69 -4.80 -10.44
CA ASN A 59 4.23 -4.69 -10.48
C ASN A 59 3.61 -5.86 -11.25
N GLU A 60 4.18 -6.25 -12.39
CA GLU A 60 3.68 -7.39 -13.18
C GLU A 60 3.77 -8.70 -12.37
N LYS A 61 4.84 -8.88 -11.59
CA LYS A 61 4.95 -10.03 -10.68
C LYS A 61 3.89 -9.97 -9.58
N ALA A 62 3.63 -8.80 -8.99
CA ALA A 62 2.61 -8.64 -7.97
C ALA A 62 1.20 -8.92 -8.52
N ASP A 63 0.88 -8.42 -9.71
CA ASP A 63 -0.39 -8.67 -10.40
C ASP A 63 -0.59 -10.16 -10.74
N ALA A 64 0.45 -10.84 -11.24
CA ALA A 64 0.40 -12.27 -11.49
C ALA A 64 0.11 -13.07 -10.20
N LEU A 65 0.79 -12.76 -9.10
CA LEU A 65 0.56 -13.41 -7.80
C LEU A 65 -0.83 -13.09 -7.23
N ALA A 66 -1.34 -11.87 -7.42
CA ALA A 66 -2.66 -11.49 -6.95
C ALA A 66 -3.79 -12.23 -7.67
N LYS A 67 -3.58 -12.63 -8.94
CA LYS A 67 -4.54 -13.43 -9.72
C LYS A 67 -4.56 -14.91 -9.34
N GLU A 68 -3.52 -15.38 -8.64
CA GLU A 68 -3.42 -16.77 -8.17
C GLU A 68 -4.03 -16.97 -6.76
N ALA A 69 -4.43 -15.91 -6.08
CA ALA A 69 -4.89 -15.90 -4.69
C ALA A 69 -6.42 -15.99 -4.51
#